data_AF-A0A2H0L4F2-F1
#
_entry.id   AF-A0A2H0L4F2-F1
#
_cell.length_a   1.000
_cell.length_b   1.000
_cell.length_c   1.000
_cell.angle_alpha   90.00
_cell.angle_beta   90.00
_cell.angle_gamma   90.00
#
_symmetry.space_group_name_H-M   'P 1'
#
loop_
_entity.id
_entity.type
_entity.pdbx_description
1 polymer ?
#
loop_
_entity_poly.entity_id
_entity_poly.type
_entity_poly.pdbx_seq_one_letter_code
_entity_poly.pdbx_strand_id
1 'polypeptide(L)'
;MVKCRPPKNRDPKITEKNICNTYLQQQLALINPTLIIPLGRHAMEYFLPNAKISETHGKPQVIITATGKSQVIYPLYHPAAALYNPRTKLVIADDFALIPSLIKKYKNV
;
A
#
# COMPACT_ATOMS: atom_id res chain seq x y z
N MET A 1 -4.62 1.98 -8.20
CA MET A 1 -3.83 3.23 -8.43
C MET A 1 -3.85 3.61 -9.91
N VAL A 2 -3.03 3.11 -10.82
CA VAL A 2 -3.30 3.16 -12.30
C VAL A 2 -2.52 2.05 -12.98
N LYS A 3 -2.94 1.64 -14.19
CA LYS A 3 -2.24 0.61 -15.01
C LYS A 3 -1.49 1.20 -16.21
N CYS A 4 -1.65 2.50 -16.45
CA CYS A 4 -0.99 3.23 -17.54
C CYS A 4 -0.10 4.32 -16.95
N ARG A 5 1.05 4.58 -17.58
CA ARG A 5 1.98 5.64 -17.18
C ARG A 5 1.39 7.01 -17.54
N PRO A 6 1.13 7.91 -16.57
CA PRO A 6 0.65 9.25 -16.88
C PRO A 6 1.69 10.06 -17.68
N PRO A 7 1.25 10.98 -18.56
CA PRO A 7 2.16 11.83 -19.32
C PRO A 7 3.13 12.59 -18.41
N LYS A 8 4.42 12.62 -18.77
CA LYS A 8 5.48 13.31 -18.01
C LYS A 8 5.61 12.86 -16.54
N ASN A 9 5.20 11.64 -16.20
CA ASN A 9 5.23 11.10 -14.82
C ASN A 9 4.45 11.93 -13.79
N ARG A 10 3.48 12.74 -14.22
CA ARG A 10 2.59 13.43 -13.28
C ARG A 10 1.82 12.43 -12.42
N ASP A 11 1.27 12.90 -11.32
CA ASP A 11 0.33 12.10 -10.55
C ASP A 11 -0.94 11.77 -11.37
N PRO A 12 -1.53 10.58 -11.17
CA PRO A 12 -2.81 10.25 -11.78
C PRO A 12 -3.93 11.16 -11.28
N LYS A 13 -4.79 11.59 -12.19
CA LYS A 13 -6.03 12.31 -11.87
C LYS A 13 -7.00 11.40 -11.11
N ILE A 14 -7.92 12.00 -10.37
CA ILE A 14 -8.97 11.27 -9.64
C ILE A 14 -9.77 10.38 -10.60
N THR A 15 -10.15 10.90 -11.77
CA THR A 15 -10.89 10.14 -12.80
C THR A 15 -10.10 8.92 -13.30
N GLU A 16 -8.79 9.07 -13.54
CA GLU A 16 -7.91 7.98 -13.97
C GLU A 16 -7.79 6.90 -12.89
N LYS A 17 -7.67 7.31 -11.62
CA LYS A 17 -7.65 6.38 -10.48
C LYS A 17 -8.96 5.61 -10.38
N ASN A 18 -10.10 6.29 -10.51
CA ASN A 18 -11.43 5.69 -10.40
C ASN A 18 -11.67 4.65 -11.49
N ILE A 19 -11.32 4.95 -12.74
CA ILE A 19 -11.46 4.01 -13.86
C ILE A 19 -10.55 2.79 -13.66
N CYS A 20 -9.30 3.01 -13.25
CA CYS A 20 -8.36 1.92 -13.00
C CYS A 20 -8.68 1.12 -11.73
N ASN A 21 -9.59 1.61 -10.89
CA ASN A 21 -9.85 1.02 -9.59
C ASN A 21 -10.43 -0.39 -9.69
N THR A 22 -11.31 -0.60 -10.67
CA THR A 22 -11.97 -1.88 -10.93
C THR A 22 -10.97 -3.02 -11.09
N TYR A 23 -9.86 -2.79 -11.79
CA TYR A 23 -8.82 -3.79 -11.96
C TYR A 23 -8.13 -4.15 -10.64
N LEU A 24 -7.85 -3.16 -9.79
CA LEU A 24 -7.22 -3.43 -8.50
C LEU A 24 -8.16 -4.24 -7.60
N GLN A 25 -9.45 -3.88 -7.57
CA GLN A 25 -10.45 -4.62 -6.79
C GLN A 25 -10.58 -6.07 -7.25
N GLN A 26 -10.63 -6.32 -8.57
CA GLN A 26 -10.64 -7.68 -9.11
C GLN A 26 -9.37 -8.46 -8.76
N GLN A 27 -8.19 -7.83 -8.86
CA GLN A 27 -6.92 -8.45 -8.49
C GLN A 27 -6.89 -8.86 -7.01
N LEU A 28 -7.34 -7.97 -6.12
CA LEU A 28 -7.40 -8.26 -4.68
C LEU A 28 -8.40 -9.37 -4.36
N ALA A 29 -9.57 -9.36 -5.03
CA ALA A 29 -10.57 -10.40 -4.85
C ALA A 29 -10.08 -11.79 -5.30
N LEU A 30 -9.34 -11.86 -6.42
CA LEU A 30 -8.79 -13.11 -6.96
C LEU A 30 -7.63 -13.65 -6.14
N ILE A 31 -6.71 -12.77 -5.70
CA ILE A 31 -5.53 -13.18 -4.93
C ILE A 31 -5.89 -13.47 -3.47
N ASN A 32 -6.86 -12.75 -2.92
CA ASN A 32 -7.26 -12.79 -1.50
C ASN A 32 -6.03 -12.74 -0.56
N PRO A 33 -5.22 -11.67 -0.61
CA PRO A 33 -3.93 -11.62 0.05
C PRO A 33 -4.06 -11.52 1.58
N THR A 34 -3.21 -12.27 2.30
CA THR A 34 -3.06 -12.14 3.76
C THR A 34 -2.61 -10.73 4.18
N LEU A 35 -1.75 -10.10 3.38
CA LEU A 35 -1.13 -8.82 3.68
C LEU A 35 -1.06 -7.96 2.41
N ILE A 36 -1.53 -6.72 2.48
CA ILE A 36 -1.39 -5.73 1.41
C ILE A 36 -0.40 -4.67 1.84
N ILE A 37 0.61 -4.41 1.00
CA ILE A 37 1.69 -3.46 1.28
C ILE A 37 1.61 -2.29 0.29
N PRO A 38 0.88 -1.20 0.61
CA PRO A 38 0.88 -0.02 -0.24
C PRO A 38 2.21 0.75 -0.12
N LEU A 39 2.82 1.04 -1.26
CA LEU A 39 4.09 1.77 -1.34
C LEU A 39 3.84 3.27 -1.61
N GLY A 40 4.07 4.09 -0.59
CA GLY A 40 3.91 5.54 -0.63
C GLY A 40 2.49 6.04 -0.39
N ARG A 41 2.39 7.37 -0.25
CA ARG A 41 1.14 8.07 0.13
C ARG A 41 -0.03 7.72 -0.77
N HIS A 42 0.13 7.75 -2.08
CA HIS A 42 -0.98 7.54 -3.02
C HIS A 42 -1.56 6.13 -2.98
N ALA A 43 -0.71 5.11 -2.78
CA ALA A 43 -1.17 3.73 -2.64
C ALA A 43 -1.82 3.52 -1.27
N MET A 44 -1.29 4.16 -0.22
CA MET A 44 -1.83 4.05 1.14
C MET A 44 -3.19 4.71 1.26
N GLU A 45 -3.35 5.92 0.72
CA GLU A 45 -4.59 6.72 0.78
C GLU A 45 -5.80 5.97 0.22
N TYR A 46 -5.56 5.05 -0.71
CA TYR A 46 -6.59 4.16 -1.24
C TYR A 46 -7.22 3.25 -0.18
N PHE A 47 -6.42 2.71 0.74
CA PHE A 47 -6.87 1.79 1.78
C PHE A 47 -7.15 2.48 3.11
N LEU A 48 -6.38 3.53 3.41
CA LEU A 48 -6.39 4.27 4.67
C LEU A 48 -6.60 5.76 4.35
N PRO A 49 -7.85 6.18 4.06
CA PRO A 49 -8.14 7.58 3.76
C PRO A 49 -7.74 8.46 4.95
N ASN A 50 -7.22 9.66 4.68
CA ASN A 50 -6.74 10.65 5.66
C ASN A 50 -5.51 10.24 6.49
N ALA A 51 -4.97 9.04 6.31
CA ALA A 51 -3.73 8.65 6.95
C ALA A 51 -2.53 9.45 6.40
N LYS A 52 -1.53 9.70 7.25
CA LYS A 52 -0.26 10.30 6.87
C LYS A 52 0.84 9.26 6.85
N ILE A 53 1.51 9.11 5.70
CA ILE A 53 2.56 8.09 5.52
C ILE A 53 3.71 8.23 6.52
N SER A 54 4.01 9.47 6.92
CA SER A 54 5.04 9.78 7.92
C SER A 54 4.74 9.24 9.31
N GLU A 55 3.46 8.98 9.62
CA GLU A 55 3.00 8.52 10.93
C GLU A 55 2.64 7.04 10.93
N THR A 56 2.23 6.52 9.76
CA THR A 56 1.67 5.16 9.60
C THR A 56 2.63 4.15 8.99
N HIS A 57 3.72 4.57 8.34
CA HIS A 57 4.67 3.61 7.77
C HIS A 57 5.20 2.63 8.85
N GLY A 58 5.43 1.39 8.46
CA GLY A 58 5.94 0.37 9.38
C GLY A 58 4.93 -0.08 10.45
N LYS A 59 3.67 0.37 10.38
CA LYS A 59 2.62 0.02 11.36
C LYS A 59 1.45 -0.68 10.68
N PRO A 60 1.26 -2.01 10.90
CA PRO A 60 0.12 -2.74 10.33
C PRO A 60 -1.21 -2.18 10.83
N GLN A 61 -2.15 -1.99 9.92
CA GLN A 61 -3.53 -1.57 10.19
C GLN A 61 -4.48 -2.67 9.76
N VAL A 62 -5.49 -2.98 10.57
CA VAL A 62 -6.56 -3.91 10.19
C VAL A 62 -7.77 -3.08 9.77
N ILE A 63 -8.27 -3.32 8.57
CA ILE A 63 -9.49 -2.69 8.07
C ILE A 63 -10.55 -3.75 7.80
N ILE A 64 -11.81 -3.33 7.80
CA ILE A 64 -12.92 -4.15 7.30
C ILE A 64 -13.20 -3.72 5.86
N THR A 65 -13.07 -4.67 4.94
CA THR A 65 -13.36 -4.43 3.51
C THR A 65 -14.86 -4.24 3.29
N ALA A 66 -15.24 -3.72 2.12
CA ALA A 66 -16.65 -3.62 1.72
C ALA A 66 -17.40 -4.97 1.74
N THR A 67 -16.67 -6.09 1.71
CA THR A 67 -17.22 -7.45 1.78
C THR A 67 -17.37 -7.97 3.23
N GLY A 68 -17.04 -7.16 4.24
CA GLY A 68 -17.07 -7.55 5.65
C GLY A 68 -15.85 -8.35 6.13
N LYS A 69 -14.91 -8.67 5.23
CA LYS A 69 -13.68 -9.39 5.58
C LYS A 69 -12.64 -8.45 6.20
N SER A 70 -11.93 -8.95 7.22
CA SER A 70 -10.72 -8.34 7.75
C SER A 70 -9.60 -8.36 6.71
N GLN A 71 -8.90 -7.24 6.54
CA GLN A 71 -7.74 -7.13 5.68
C GLN A 71 -6.63 -6.36 6.39
N VAL A 72 -5.41 -6.90 6.36
CA VAL A 72 -4.24 -6.23 6.92
C VAL A 72 -3.55 -5.38 5.88
N ILE A 73 -3.37 -4.10 6.20
CA ILE A 73 -2.69 -3.09 5.39
C ILE A 73 -1.40 -2.69 6.09
N TYR A 74 -0.26 -2.84 5.43
CA TYR A 74 1.05 -2.51 5.97
C TYR A 74 1.74 -1.46 5.08
N PRO A 75 1.46 -0.17 5.31
CA PRO A 75 1.98 0.90 4.45
C PRO A 75 3.47 1.11 4.64
N LEU A 76 4.19 1.31 3.54
CA LEU A 76 5.62 1.60 3.54
C LEU A 76 5.92 2.83 2.69
N TYR A 77 7.07 3.45 2.89
CA TYR A 77 7.53 4.49 1.98
C TYR A 77 7.72 3.95 0.56
N HIS A 78 7.49 4.82 -0.43
CA HIS A 78 7.75 4.47 -1.82
C HIS A 78 9.27 4.30 -2.04
N PRO A 79 9.74 3.24 -2.73
CA PRO A 79 11.17 3.01 -2.95
C PRO A 79 11.91 4.18 -3.58
N ALA A 80 11.26 4.95 -4.46
CA ALA A 80 11.84 6.16 -5.05
C ALA A 80 12.31 7.20 -4.00
N ALA A 81 11.72 7.24 -2.80
CA ALA A 81 12.18 8.13 -1.73
C ALA A 81 13.61 7.78 -1.24
N ALA A 82 14.01 6.51 -1.32
CA ALA A 82 15.36 6.07 -0.99
C ALA A 82 16.42 6.53 -2.00
N LEU A 83 16.02 6.90 -3.22
CA LEU A 83 16.96 7.40 -4.24
C LEU A 83 17.52 8.78 -3.88
N TYR A 84 16.75 9.57 -3.14
CA TYR A 84 17.10 10.95 -2.80
C TYR A 84 17.55 11.11 -1.34
N ASN A 85 17.21 10.15 -0.46
CA ASN A 85 17.55 10.21 0.96
C ASN A 85 18.05 8.85 1.47
N PRO A 86 19.36 8.71 1.79
CA PRO A 86 19.93 7.48 2.34
C PRO A 86 19.31 7.03 3.66
N ARG A 87 18.82 7.95 4.51
CA ARG A 87 18.14 7.57 5.77
C ARG A 87 16.83 6.84 5.48
N THR A 88 16.09 7.29 4.47
CA THR A 88 14.84 6.64 4.05
C THR A 88 15.09 5.23 3.53
N LYS A 89 16.27 4.97 2.93
CA LYS A 89 16.67 3.62 2.52
C LYS A 89 16.76 2.66 3.71
N LEU A 90 17.36 3.10 4.82
CA LEU A 90 17.47 2.30 6.04
C LEU A 90 16.09 2.02 6.64
N VAL A 91 15.25 3.05 6.76
CA VAL A 91 13.88 2.90 7.26
C VAL A 91 13.08 1.91 6.41
N ILE A 92 13.17 2.00 5.08
CA ILE A 92 12.50 1.04 4.18
C ILE A 92 13.05 -0.37 4.39
N ALA A 93 14.36 -0.54 4.55
CA ALA A 93 14.95 -1.85 4.78
C ALA A 93 14.45 -2.47 6.10
N ASP A 94 14.43 -1.67 7.18
CA ASP A 94 13.94 -2.11 8.50
C ASP A 94 12.45 -2.49 8.45
N ASP A 95 11.62 -1.68 7.79
CA ASP A 95 10.21 -1.95 7.59
C ASP A 95 9.99 -3.24 6.76
N PHE A 96 10.78 -3.45 5.69
CA PHE A 96 10.69 -4.67 4.88
C PHE A 96 11.10 -5.93 5.67
N ALA A 97 12.07 -5.82 6.58
CA ALA A 97 12.52 -6.94 7.39
C ALA A 97 11.41 -7.52 8.29
N LEU A 98 10.36 -6.75 8.58
CA LEU A 98 9.22 -7.19 9.38
C LEU A 98 8.22 -8.07 8.60
N ILE A 99 8.21 -7.99 7.27
CA ILE A 99 7.21 -8.65 6.40
C ILE A 99 7.04 -10.15 6.70
N PRO A 100 8.11 -10.96 6.83
CA PRO A 100 7.95 -12.40 7.10
C PRO A 100 7.22 -12.68 8.43
N SER A 101 7.53 -11.90 9.47
CA SER A 101 6.89 -12.04 10.78
C SER A 101 5.41 -11.63 10.75
N LEU A 102 5.09 -10.58 9.99
CA LEU A 102 3.72 -10.13 9.77
C LEU A 102 2.89 -11.17 9.01
N ILE A 103 3.43 -11.74 7.92
CA ILE A 103 2.76 -12.81 7.18
C ILE A 103 2.46 -14.00 8.10
N LYS A 104 3.42 -14.42 8.93
CA LYS A 104 3.21 -15.50 9.89
C LYS A 104 2.13 -15.15 10.92
N LYS A 105 2.14 -13.92 11.44
CA LYS A 105 1.19 -13.43 12.44
C LYS A 105 -0.24 -13.39 11.91
N TYR A 106 -0.43 -12.99 10.65
CA TYR A 106 -1.75 -12.73 10.06
C TYR A 106 -2.26 -13.86 9.16
N LYS A 107 -1.55 -14.98 9.06
CA LYS A 107 -1.92 -16.12 8.18
C LYS A 107 -3.31 -16.72 8.46
N ASN A 108 -3.88 -16.46 9.64
CA ASN A 108 -5.17 -16.98 10.12
C ASN A 108 -6.21 -15.88 10.42
N VAL A 109 -5.96 -14.64 9.99
CA VAL A 109 -6.94 -13.53 10.09
C VAL A 109 -7.85 -13.52 8.87
#